data_AF-S7MJR5-F1
#
_entry.id   AF-S7MJR5-F1
#
_cell.length_a   1.000
_cell.length_b   1.000
_cell.length_c   1.000
_cell.angle_alpha   90.00
_cell.angle_beta   90.00
_cell.angle_gamma   90.00
#
_symmetry.space_group_name_H-M   'P 1'
#
loop_
_entity.id
_entity.type
_entity.pdbx_description
1 polymer ?
#
loop_
_entity_poly.entity_id
_entity_poly.type
_entity_poly.pdbx_seq_one_letter_code
_entity_poly.pdbx_strand_id
1 'polypeptide(L)'
;MGANQGLGRGGSCNQAFRLALIQLQVSSIKSDNLTRACGLVRKAAAQGAKIVSLPLHLFDIDVPGKITFQESKTLSPGDSFSTFETPYCRVGLGICYDIRFAELAQVYAQRGCQLLVYPGAFNLTTGPAHWELLQRGRAVDNQVYVATASPARDDKASYVAWGHSTVVNPWGEVLAKAGTEETIVYSDIDLKKVTEIRQQIPIFNQKRSDLYAVEAKKP
;
A
#
# COMPACT_ATOMS: atom_id res chain seq x y z
N MET A 1 -26.31 -28.95 -40.09
CA MET A 1 -27.16 -29.14 -38.89
C MET A 1 -26.48 -30.20 -38.04
N GLY A 2 -26.09 -30.06 -36.79
CA GLY A 2 -26.18 -29.01 -35.78
C GLY A 2 -25.47 -29.61 -34.56
N ALA A 3 -24.68 -28.81 -33.86
CA ALA A 3 -23.87 -29.21 -32.73
C ALA A 3 -24.70 -29.67 -31.53
N ASN A 4 -24.15 -30.60 -30.73
CA ASN A 4 -24.22 -30.51 -29.26
C ASN A 4 -23.23 -31.48 -28.61
N GLN A 5 -22.01 -31.03 -28.36
CA GLN A 5 -21.19 -31.58 -27.29
C GLN A 5 -21.20 -30.56 -26.15
N GLY A 6 -21.75 -30.98 -25.02
CA GLY A 6 -21.80 -30.18 -23.81
C GLY A 6 -20.41 -29.85 -23.32
N LEU A 7 -20.04 -28.57 -23.42
CA LEU A 7 -18.94 -28.02 -22.64
C LEU A 7 -19.43 -27.85 -21.21
N GLY A 8 -19.00 -28.79 -20.36
CA GLY A 8 -19.11 -28.68 -18.92
C GLY A 8 -18.53 -27.33 -18.47
N ARG A 9 -19.36 -26.55 -17.79
CA ARG A 9 -18.94 -25.37 -17.04
C ARG A 9 -18.04 -25.82 -15.89
N GLY A 10 -16.74 -25.92 -16.15
CA GLY A 10 -15.72 -26.00 -15.11
C GLY A 10 -15.68 -24.68 -14.36
N GLY A 11 -15.98 -24.72 -13.05
CA GLY A 11 -16.18 -23.56 -12.20
C GLY A 11 -15.02 -22.57 -12.23
N SER A 12 -15.36 -21.28 -12.21
CA SER A 12 -14.39 -20.23 -11.93
C SER A 12 -13.88 -20.46 -10.51
N CYS A 13 -12.68 -20.99 -10.39
CA CYS A 13 -11.96 -20.98 -9.13
C CYS A 13 -11.77 -19.50 -8.78
N ASN A 14 -12.49 -19.00 -7.76
CA ASN A 14 -12.26 -17.68 -7.20
C ASN A 14 -10.78 -17.62 -6.82
N GLN A 15 -9.95 -17.00 -7.66
CA GLN A 15 -8.55 -16.82 -7.38
C GLN A 15 -8.46 -15.80 -6.24
N ALA A 16 -8.36 -16.32 -5.03
CA ALA A 16 -8.06 -15.55 -3.85
C ALA A 16 -6.57 -15.21 -3.86
N PHE A 17 -6.25 -13.92 -3.85
CA PHE A 17 -4.89 -13.46 -3.59
C PHE A 17 -4.73 -13.16 -2.09
N ARG A 18 -3.61 -13.58 -1.51
CA ARG A 18 -3.25 -13.28 -0.12
C ARG A 18 -2.01 -12.41 -0.10
N LEU A 19 -2.14 -11.22 0.47
CA LEU A 19 -1.00 -10.39 0.84
C LEU A 19 -0.71 -10.60 2.32
N ALA A 20 0.52 -10.99 2.65
CA ALA A 20 0.97 -11.06 4.03
C ALA A 20 2.01 -9.95 4.25
N LEU A 21 1.79 -9.16 5.30
CA LEU A 21 2.77 -8.21 5.78
C LEU A 21 3.59 -8.86 6.90
N ILE A 22 4.91 -8.73 6.83
CA ILE A 22 5.80 -9.12 7.93
C ILE A 22 6.49 -7.86 8.42
N GLN A 23 6.05 -7.35 9.57
CA GLN A 23 6.74 -6.27 10.25
C GLN A 23 7.87 -6.86 11.11
N LEU A 24 9.10 -6.44 10.85
CA LEU A 24 10.28 -6.88 11.58
C LEU A 24 10.50 -6.00 12.80
N GLN A 25 10.74 -6.60 13.96
CA GLN A 25 11.33 -5.88 15.07
C GLN A 25 12.80 -5.59 14.73
N VAL A 26 13.16 -4.33 14.53
CA VAL A 26 14.53 -3.91 14.19
C VAL A 26 15.32 -3.63 15.48
N SER A 27 16.53 -4.16 15.60
CA SER A 27 17.49 -3.81 16.65
C SER A 27 18.61 -2.92 16.08
N SER A 28 19.54 -2.46 16.92
CA SER A 28 20.73 -1.74 16.46
C SER A 28 21.75 -2.62 15.72
N ILE A 29 21.62 -3.96 15.82
CA ILE A 29 22.57 -4.92 15.24
C ILE A 29 22.13 -5.31 13.83
N LYS A 30 22.80 -4.76 12.81
CA LYS A 30 22.47 -4.97 11.39
C LYS A 30 22.48 -6.44 10.96
N SER A 31 23.47 -7.23 11.38
CA SER A 31 23.58 -8.65 11.03
C SER A 31 22.38 -9.47 11.50
N ASP A 32 21.86 -9.16 12.69
CA ASP A 32 20.74 -9.87 13.30
C ASP A 32 19.42 -9.50 12.60
N ASN A 33 19.27 -8.23 12.24
CA ASN A 33 18.15 -7.75 11.43
C ASN A 33 18.11 -8.46 10.07
N LEU A 34 19.25 -8.53 9.38
CA LEU A 34 19.36 -9.21 8.09
C LEU A 34 19.10 -10.71 8.20
N THR A 35 19.64 -11.37 9.23
CA THR A 35 19.39 -12.80 9.47
C THR A 35 17.91 -13.08 9.66
N ARG A 36 17.22 -12.28 10.50
CA ARG A 36 15.77 -12.40 10.73
C ARG A 36 14.96 -12.11 9.46
N ALA A 37 15.27 -11.04 8.75
CA ALA A 37 14.62 -10.67 7.50
C ALA A 37 14.74 -11.81 6.47
N CYS A 38 15.94 -12.33 6.24
CA CYS A 38 16.20 -13.44 5.34
C CYS A 38 15.43 -14.71 5.74
N GLY A 39 15.37 -15.04 7.03
CA GLY A 39 14.60 -16.18 7.52
C GLY A 39 13.11 -16.05 7.21
N LEU A 40 12.54 -14.86 7.43
CA LEU A 40 11.13 -14.58 7.18
C LEU A 40 10.80 -14.54 5.69
N VAL A 41 11.67 -13.95 4.86
CA VAL A 41 11.54 -13.99 3.40
C VAL A 41 11.58 -15.42 2.88
N ARG A 42 12.51 -16.26 3.35
CA ARG A 42 12.57 -17.68 2.96
C ARG A 42 11.29 -18.43 3.35
N LYS A 43 10.78 -18.19 4.57
CA LYS A 43 9.53 -18.78 5.03
C LYS A 43 8.34 -18.34 4.17
N ALA A 44 8.24 -17.05 3.85
CA ALA A 44 7.19 -16.52 2.99
C ALA A 44 7.28 -17.08 1.57
N ALA A 45 8.49 -17.17 1.00
CA ALA A 45 8.73 -17.75 -0.31
C ALA A 45 8.33 -19.25 -0.34
N ALA A 46 8.66 -20.02 0.71
CA ALA A 46 8.24 -21.40 0.85
C ALA A 46 6.71 -21.56 0.95
N GLN A 47 6.00 -20.51 1.34
CA GLN A 47 4.53 -20.43 1.36
C GLN A 47 3.93 -19.82 0.08
N GLY A 48 4.74 -19.59 -0.95
CA GLY A 48 4.30 -19.13 -2.26
C GLY A 48 4.29 -17.61 -2.45
N ALA A 49 4.92 -16.83 -1.55
CA ALA A 49 5.12 -15.40 -1.79
C ALA A 49 5.99 -15.18 -3.03
N LYS A 50 5.54 -14.27 -3.91
CA LYS A 50 6.16 -14.02 -5.22
C LYS A 50 6.85 -12.66 -5.33
N ILE A 51 6.70 -11.82 -4.31
CA ILE A 51 7.12 -10.42 -4.33
C ILE A 51 7.80 -10.11 -3.01
N VAL A 52 8.92 -9.41 -3.09
CA VAL A 52 9.58 -8.74 -1.97
C VAL A 52 9.66 -7.27 -2.33
N SER A 53 9.26 -6.41 -1.41
CA SER A 53 9.28 -4.96 -1.56
C SER A 53 9.98 -4.35 -0.35
N LEU A 54 10.79 -3.32 -0.59
CA LEU A 54 11.51 -2.56 0.43
C LEU A 54 11.00 -1.12 0.42
N PRO A 55 10.98 -0.42 1.57
CA PRO A 55 10.56 0.98 1.62
C PRO A 55 11.48 1.83 0.74
N LEU A 56 10.90 2.65 -0.13
CA LEU A 56 11.69 3.53 -1.00
C LEU A 56 12.14 4.78 -0.23
N HIS A 57 11.31 5.26 0.68
CA HIS A 57 11.59 6.41 1.53
C HIS A 57 11.70 5.96 2.98
N LEU A 58 12.89 6.12 3.55
CA LEU A 58 13.14 5.79 4.95
C LEU A 58 12.59 6.88 5.87
N PHE A 59 12.07 6.46 7.02
CA PHE A 59 11.46 7.35 8.00
C PHE A 59 12.53 8.11 8.80
N ASP A 60 13.05 9.18 8.22
CA ASP A 60 13.98 10.10 8.89
C ASP A 60 13.24 11.40 9.22
N ILE A 61 12.81 11.54 10.47
CA ILE A 61 12.11 12.74 10.95
C ILE A 61 12.65 13.23 12.28
N ASP A 62 12.54 14.53 12.49
CA ASP A 62 12.75 15.17 13.78
C ASP A 62 11.65 16.20 14.01
N VAL A 63 10.74 15.88 14.94
CA VAL A 63 9.68 16.78 15.40
C VAL A 63 10.04 17.20 16.82
N PRO A 64 10.57 18.42 17.02
CA PRO A 64 11.08 18.87 18.31
C PRO A 64 10.10 18.65 19.45
N GLY A 65 10.58 17.99 20.51
CA GLY A 65 9.79 17.69 21.71
C GLY A 65 8.70 16.62 21.54
N LYS A 66 8.60 15.95 20.39
CA LYS A 66 7.58 14.92 20.13
C LYS A 66 8.16 13.59 19.69
N ILE A 67 8.85 13.56 18.54
CA ILE A 67 9.43 12.32 18.01
C ILE A 67 10.63 12.61 17.13
N THR A 68 11.70 11.86 17.36
CA THR A 68 12.86 11.77 16.47
C THR A 68 13.02 10.31 16.07
N PHE A 69 13.10 10.03 14.78
CA PHE A 69 13.32 8.68 14.26
C PHE A 69 14.23 8.77 13.04
N GLN A 70 15.21 7.88 12.95
CA GLN A 70 16.16 7.86 11.84
C GLN A 70 16.40 6.43 11.38
N GLU A 71 15.53 5.97 10.49
CA GLU A 71 15.54 4.61 9.95
C GLU A 71 16.79 4.33 9.10
N SER A 72 17.34 5.35 8.44
CA SER A 72 18.55 5.28 7.60
C SER A 72 19.83 4.86 8.35
N LYS A 73 19.87 4.96 9.68
CA LYS A 73 20.99 4.44 10.48
C LYS A 73 21.13 2.92 10.35
N THR A 74 19.99 2.22 10.21
CA THR A 74 19.93 0.76 10.25
C THR A 74 19.52 0.14 8.91
N LEU A 75 18.67 0.79 8.13
CA LEU A 75 18.13 0.26 6.87
C LEU A 75 18.68 0.98 5.64
N SER A 76 18.64 0.29 4.50
CA SER A 76 18.88 0.87 3.17
C SER A 76 17.55 0.98 2.42
N PRO A 77 17.31 2.05 1.64
CA PRO A 77 16.09 2.16 0.85
C PRO A 77 16.06 1.12 -0.27
N GLY A 78 14.86 0.72 -0.67
CA GLY A 78 14.62 0.03 -1.93
C GLY A 78 14.91 0.94 -3.13
N ASP A 79 15.08 0.35 -4.31
CA ASP A 79 15.51 1.08 -5.50
C ASP A 79 14.63 0.84 -6.74
N SER A 80 13.46 0.22 -6.55
CA SER A 80 12.53 -0.17 -7.61
C SER A 80 11.07 -0.05 -7.20
N PHE A 81 10.22 0.35 -8.15
CA PHE A 81 8.78 0.39 -7.97
C PHE A 81 8.23 -1.02 -7.79
N SER A 82 7.26 -1.19 -6.89
CA SER A 82 6.66 -2.49 -6.57
C SER A 82 5.21 -2.53 -7.02
N THR A 83 4.93 -3.27 -8.09
CA THR A 83 3.56 -3.54 -8.56
C THR A 83 3.36 -5.03 -8.83
N PHE A 84 2.11 -5.49 -8.79
CA PHE A 84 1.76 -6.84 -9.17
C PHE A 84 0.37 -6.95 -9.73
N GLU A 85 0.15 -8.00 -10.51
CA GLU A 85 -1.15 -8.31 -11.10
C GLU A 85 -1.97 -9.21 -10.17
N THR A 86 -3.24 -8.91 -10.09
CA THR A 86 -4.27 -9.83 -9.57
C THR A 86 -5.24 -10.15 -10.71
N PRO A 87 -6.11 -11.16 -10.55
CA PRO A 87 -7.18 -11.41 -11.51
C PRO A 87 -8.15 -10.22 -11.70
N TYR A 88 -8.11 -9.23 -10.79
CA TYR A 88 -9.05 -8.11 -10.76
C TYR A 88 -8.41 -6.82 -11.28
N CYS A 89 -7.24 -6.44 -10.75
CA CYS A 89 -6.50 -5.24 -11.15
C CYS A 89 -5.01 -5.31 -10.83
N ARG A 90 -4.24 -4.37 -11.41
CA ARG A 90 -2.87 -4.07 -10.97
C ARG A 90 -2.89 -3.36 -9.62
N VAL A 91 -2.06 -3.82 -8.70
CA VAL A 91 -1.87 -3.26 -7.37
C VAL A 91 -0.49 -2.63 -7.25
N GLY A 92 -0.42 -1.41 -6.71
CA GLY A 92 0.83 -0.73 -6.35
C GLY A 92 1.12 -0.86 -4.85
N LEU A 93 2.40 -0.98 -4.48
CA LEU A 93 2.85 -1.14 -3.09
C LEU A 93 3.73 0.03 -2.66
N GLY A 94 3.41 0.64 -1.52
CA GLY A 94 4.32 1.52 -0.80
C GLY A 94 4.36 1.11 0.67
N ILE A 95 5.39 1.51 1.42
CA ILE A 95 5.52 1.16 2.84
C ILE A 95 5.56 2.43 3.68
N CYS A 96 4.62 2.55 4.60
CA CYS A 96 4.50 3.58 5.63
C CYS A 96 4.82 5.01 5.14
N TYR A 97 6.08 5.45 5.26
CA TYR A 97 6.52 6.80 4.93
C TYR A 97 6.38 7.13 3.44
N ASP A 98 6.39 6.12 2.57
CA ASP A 98 6.12 6.24 1.13
C ASP A 98 4.80 6.95 0.83
N ILE A 99 3.79 6.85 1.70
CA ILE A 99 2.49 7.51 1.50
C ILE A 99 2.61 9.04 1.52
N ARG A 100 3.72 9.61 2.02
CA ARG A 100 3.96 11.06 2.01
C ARG A 100 4.41 11.60 0.65
N PHE A 101 4.91 10.74 -0.23
CA PHE A 101 5.44 11.12 -1.54
C PHE A 101 4.38 10.89 -2.61
N ALA A 102 3.79 11.97 -3.11
CA ALA A 102 2.65 11.90 -4.02
C ALA A 102 3.04 11.31 -5.38
N GLU A 103 4.26 11.57 -5.81
CA GLU A 103 4.87 11.12 -7.06
C GLU A 103 4.85 9.59 -7.17
N LEU A 104 5.06 8.88 -6.06
CA LEU A 104 5.00 7.42 -6.06
C LEU A 104 3.60 6.91 -6.45
N ALA A 105 2.55 7.49 -5.86
CA ALA A 105 1.17 7.13 -6.22
C ALA A 105 0.80 7.56 -7.65
N GLN A 106 1.29 8.70 -8.09
CA GLN A 106 1.11 9.19 -9.46
C GLN A 106 1.74 8.23 -10.48
N VAL A 107 2.96 7.76 -10.21
CA VAL A 107 3.64 6.74 -11.04
C VAL A 107 2.84 5.44 -11.04
N TYR A 108 2.36 4.96 -9.89
CA TYR A 108 1.53 3.75 -9.85
C TYR A 108 0.23 3.90 -10.63
N ALA A 109 -0.43 5.05 -10.56
CA ALA A 109 -1.63 5.33 -11.34
C ALA A 109 -1.34 5.39 -12.85
N GLN A 110 -0.24 6.02 -13.27
CA GLN A 110 0.23 6.01 -14.66
C GLN A 110 0.52 4.59 -15.17
N ARG A 111 1.00 3.70 -14.29
CA ARG A 111 1.21 2.27 -14.59
C ARG A 111 -0.08 1.44 -14.59
N GLY A 112 -1.24 2.09 -14.42
CA GLY A 112 -2.54 1.44 -14.47
C GLY A 112 -2.97 0.77 -13.17
N CYS A 113 -2.33 1.07 -12.04
CA CYS A 113 -2.80 0.58 -10.74
C CYS A 113 -4.20 1.14 -10.46
N GLN A 114 -5.08 0.29 -9.91
CA GLN A 114 -6.42 0.69 -9.46
C GLN A 114 -6.58 0.56 -7.94
N LEU A 115 -5.63 -0.09 -7.28
CA LEU A 115 -5.50 -0.20 -5.83
C LEU A 115 -4.05 0.07 -5.44
N LEU A 116 -3.86 0.92 -4.43
CA LEU A 116 -2.57 1.11 -3.77
C LEU A 116 -2.68 0.57 -2.35
N VAL A 117 -1.71 -0.24 -1.94
CA VAL A 117 -1.64 -0.77 -0.57
C VAL A 117 -0.42 -0.20 0.13
N TYR A 118 -0.66 0.41 1.30
CA TYR A 118 0.34 1.00 2.17
C TYR A 118 0.33 0.35 3.55
N PRO A 119 1.04 -0.76 3.75
CA PRO A 119 1.30 -1.24 5.09
C PRO A 119 2.15 -0.22 5.86
N GLY A 120 1.77 0.11 7.09
CA GLY A 120 2.51 1.12 7.83
C GLY A 120 1.99 1.37 9.24
N ALA A 121 2.85 1.93 10.08
CA ALA A 121 2.54 2.30 11.45
C ALA A 121 2.88 3.78 11.66
N PHE A 122 1.89 4.66 11.57
CA PHE A 122 2.07 6.04 12.04
C PHE A 122 2.06 6.07 13.57
N ASN A 123 2.60 7.11 14.18
CA ASN A 123 2.63 7.27 15.64
C ASN A 123 1.51 8.18 16.14
N LEU A 124 1.37 8.31 17.46
CA LEU A 124 0.33 9.15 18.09
C LEU A 124 0.43 10.65 17.76
N THR A 125 1.56 11.13 17.25
CA THR A 125 1.69 12.54 16.81
C THR A 125 1.22 12.71 15.36
N THR A 126 1.72 11.86 14.46
CA THR A 126 1.47 12.00 13.02
C THR A 126 0.20 11.31 12.55
N GLY A 127 -0.28 10.32 13.29
CA GLY A 127 -1.50 9.56 13.01
C GLY A 127 -2.73 10.46 12.91
N PRO A 128 -3.10 11.17 14.00
CA PRO A 128 -4.27 12.05 14.00
C PRO A 128 -4.22 13.14 12.93
N ALA A 129 -3.03 13.69 12.66
CA ALA A 129 -2.87 14.81 11.72
C ALA A 129 -2.82 14.38 10.25
N HIS A 130 -2.20 13.24 9.95
CA HIS A 130 -1.80 12.92 8.58
C HIS A 130 -2.31 11.57 8.05
N TRP A 131 -2.62 10.59 8.91
CA TRP A 131 -2.90 9.24 8.45
C TRP A 131 -4.10 9.17 7.50
N GLU A 132 -5.24 9.75 7.89
CA GLU A 132 -6.44 9.78 7.05
C GLU A 132 -6.33 10.79 5.90
N LEU A 133 -5.67 11.93 6.13
CA LEU A 133 -5.46 12.95 5.11
C LEU A 133 -4.66 12.40 3.93
N LEU A 134 -3.53 11.74 4.19
CA LEU A 134 -2.63 11.26 3.15
C LEU A 134 -3.27 10.16 2.32
N GLN A 135 -3.90 9.16 2.94
CA GLN A 135 -4.60 8.10 2.20
C GLN A 135 -5.72 8.66 1.30
N ARG A 136 -6.51 9.61 1.79
CA ARG A 136 -7.58 10.23 1.01
C ARG A 136 -7.02 11.04 -0.15
N GLY A 137 -5.94 11.80 0.09
CA GLY A 137 -5.21 12.52 -0.96
C GLY A 137 -4.68 11.57 -2.04
N ARG A 138 -4.04 10.46 -1.65
CA ARG A 138 -3.57 9.45 -2.63
C ARG A 138 -4.72 8.84 -3.43
N ALA A 139 -5.86 8.58 -2.80
CA ALA A 139 -7.01 7.98 -3.46
C ALA A 139 -7.66 8.93 -4.47
N VAL A 140 -7.95 10.17 -4.06
CA VAL A 140 -8.69 11.15 -4.86
C VAL A 140 -7.85 11.72 -6.02
N ASP A 141 -6.58 12.09 -5.76
CA ASP A 141 -5.72 12.72 -6.77
C ASP A 141 -5.33 11.76 -7.91
N ASN A 142 -5.44 10.46 -7.64
CA ASN A 142 -5.07 9.40 -8.59
C ASN A 142 -6.27 8.57 -9.04
N GLN A 143 -7.46 8.84 -8.51
CA GLN A 143 -8.69 8.06 -8.73
C GLN A 143 -8.43 6.56 -8.67
N VAL A 144 -7.94 6.11 -7.53
CA VAL A 144 -7.63 4.70 -7.17
C VAL A 144 -8.17 4.38 -5.79
N TYR A 145 -8.38 3.11 -5.49
CA TYR A 145 -8.54 2.68 -4.11
C TYR A 145 -7.21 2.78 -3.36
N VAL A 146 -7.28 3.09 -2.07
CA VAL A 146 -6.13 3.06 -1.16
C VAL A 146 -6.48 2.22 0.05
N ALA A 147 -5.64 1.23 0.38
CA ALA A 147 -5.77 0.44 1.59
C ALA A 147 -4.51 0.58 2.45
N THR A 148 -4.68 0.88 3.74
CA THR A 148 -3.59 0.92 4.70
C THR A 148 -3.77 -0.16 5.76
N ALA A 149 -2.72 -0.92 6.04
CA ALA A 149 -2.72 -1.95 7.08
C ALA A 149 -1.72 -1.57 8.18
N SER A 150 -2.22 -1.34 9.39
CA SER A 150 -1.43 -0.95 10.56
C SER A 150 -1.51 -2.03 11.65
N PRO A 151 -0.44 -2.22 12.44
CA PRO A 151 -0.53 -2.97 13.69
C PRO A 151 -1.58 -2.37 14.62
N ALA A 152 -2.15 -3.21 15.48
CA ALA A 152 -2.87 -2.74 16.66
C ALA A 152 -1.95 -1.89 17.54
N ARG A 153 -2.54 -0.96 18.29
CA ARG A 153 -1.80 -0.13 19.24
C ARG A 153 -1.33 -0.98 20.42
N ASP A 154 -0.05 -0.88 20.74
CA ASP A 154 0.52 -1.37 21.98
C ASP A 154 1.21 -0.19 22.68
N ASP A 155 0.60 0.29 23.76
CA ASP A 155 1.11 1.43 24.54
C ASP A 155 2.40 1.12 25.30
N LYS A 156 2.81 -0.16 25.37
CA LYS A 156 4.07 -0.60 25.98
C LYS A 156 5.21 -0.75 24.98
N ALA A 157 4.92 -0.67 23.67
CA ALA A 157 5.93 -0.78 22.63
C ALA A 157 6.83 0.46 22.60
N SER A 158 8.08 0.28 22.16
CA SER A 158 9.00 1.41 21.94
C SER A 158 8.53 2.36 20.84
N TYR A 159 7.68 1.87 19.92
CA TYR A 159 6.99 2.66 18.92
C TYR A 159 5.48 2.38 19.01
N VAL A 160 4.73 3.33 19.57
CA VAL A 160 3.28 3.20 19.75
C VAL A 160 2.55 3.52 18.44
N ALA A 161 2.02 2.47 17.81
CA ALA A 161 1.29 2.59 16.55
C ALA A 161 -0.04 3.32 16.72
N TRP A 162 -0.39 4.12 15.72
CA TRP A 162 -1.67 4.82 15.63
C TRP A 162 -2.82 3.82 15.49
N GLY A 163 -2.63 2.74 14.72
CA GLY A 163 -3.68 1.79 14.35
C GLY A 163 -4.47 2.28 13.13
N HIS A 164 -5.79 2.11 13.17
CA HIS A 164 -6.69 2.66 12.17
C HIS A 164 -6.39 2.22 10.73
N SER A 165 -6.16 0.91 10.52
CA SER A 165 -6.21 0.31 9.18
C SER A 165 -7.47 0.76 8.44
N THR A 166 -7.35 1.22 7.19
CA THR A 166 -8.41 1.94 6.49
C THR A 166 -8.44 1.57 5.01
N VAL A 167 -9.63 1.56 4.40
CA VAL A 167 -9.84 1.46 2.95
C VAL A 167 -10.58 2.71 2.47
N VAL A 168 -10.04 3.36 1.43
CA VAL A 168 -10.57 4.58 0.81
C VAL A 168 -10.88 4.31 -0.66
N ASN A 169 -12.01 4.82 -1.14
CA ASN A 169 -12.42 4.70 -2.53
C ASN A 169 -11.80 5.78 -3.44
N PRO A 170 -11.94 5.68 -4.78
CA PRO A 170 -11.40 6.67 -5.72
C PRO A 170 -11.99 8.07 -5.62
N TRP A 171 -13.09 8.26 -4.87
CA TRP A 171 -13.68 9.57 -4.57
C TRP A 171 -13.12 10.19 -3.28
N GLY A 172 -12.23 9.49 -2.58
CA GLY A 172 -11.67 9.91 -1.31
C GLY A 172 -12.58 9.64 -0.11
N GLU A 173 -13.59 8.78 -0.24
CA GLU A 173 -14.46 8.37 0.86
C GLU A 173 -13.89 7.15 1.60
N VAL A 174 -13.93 7.19 2.92
CA VAL A 174 -13.50 6.06 3.77
C VAL A 174 -14.61 5.01 3.78
N LEU A 175 -14.31 3.81 3.25
CA LEU A 175 -15.26 2.69 3.17
C LEU A 175 -15.26 1.83 4.43
N ALA A 176 -14.08 1.60 4.99
CA ALA A 176 -13.90 0.79 6.19
C ALA A 176 -12.70 1.30 6.98
N LYS A 177 -12.79 1.32 8.31
CA LYS A 177 -11.74 1.81 9.20
C LYS A 177 -11.74 1.04 10.52
N ALA A 178 -10.57 0.56 10.93
CA ALA A 178 -10.35 -0.03 12.24
C ALA A 178 -10.26 1.04 13.36
N GLY A 179 -10.40 0.58 14.59
CA GLY A 179 -9.95 1.30 15.78
C GLY A 179 -8.46 1.08 16.06
N THR A 180 -8.13 1.00 17.34
CA THR A 180 -6.78 0.75 17.86
C THR A 180 -6.50 -0.73 18.11
N GLU A 181 -7.54 -1.52 18.31
CA GLU A 181 -7.43 -2.93 18.71
C GLU A 181 -7.12 -3.87 17.53
N GLU A 182 -6.67 -5.08 17.86
CA GLU A 182 -6.48 -6.14 16.88
C GLU A 182 -7.82 -6.50 16.22
N THR A 183 -7.86 -6.45 14.89
CA THR A 183 -9.08 -6.74 14.13
C THR A 183 -8.76 -7.05 12.67
N ILE A 184 -9.75 -7.59 11.95
CA ILE A 184 -9.72 -7.73 10.50
C ILE A 184 -10.71 -6.73 9.90
N VAL A 185 -10.22 -5.86 9.03
CA VAL A 185 -11.07 -4.93 8.27
C VAL A 185 -11.41 -5.55 6.92
N TYR A 186 -12.69 -5.65 6.63
CA TYR A 186 -13.22 -6.10 5.34
C TYR A 186 -13.78 -4.92 4.56
N SER A 187 -13.57 -4.90 3.24
CA SER A 187 -14.19 -3.95 2.32
C SER A 187 -14.30 -4.61 0.95
N ASP A 188 -15.48 -4.50 0.33
CA ASP A 188 -15.67 -4.89 -1.06
C ASP A 188 -15.16 -3.79 -1.99
N ILE A 189 -14.35 -4.17 -2.99
CA ILE A 189 -13.74 -3.25 -3.94
C ILE A 189 -14.45 -3.38 -5.28
N ASP A 190 -15.21 -2.35 -5.67
CA ASP A 190 -15.86 -2.29 -6.99
C ASP A 190 -14.99 -1.49 -7.97
N LEU A 191 -14.36 -2.20 -8.91
CA LEU A 191 -13.52 -1.58 -9.95
C LEU A 191 -14.34 -0.83 -11.00
N LYS A 192 -15.66 -1.05 -11.10
CA LYS A 192 -16.52 -0.24 -11.96
C LYS A 192 -16.56 1.21 -11.49
N LYS A 193 -16.50 1.43 -10.17
CA LYS A 193 -16.44 2.79 -9.59
C LYS A 193 -15.20 3.56 -10.02
N VAL A 194 -14.05 2.89 -10.20
CA VAL A 194 -12.83 3.53 -10.73
C VAL A 194 -13.11 4.09 -12.12
N THR A 195 -13.70 3.28 -13.00
CA THR A 195 -14.04 3.68 -14.36
C THR A 195 -15.08 4.80 -14.39
N GLU A 196 -16.16 4.69 -13.62
CA GLU A 196 -17.22 5.70 -13.51
C GLU A 196 -16.66 7.06 -13.06
N ILE A 197 -15.85 7.07 -11.98
CA ILE A 197 -15.28 8.30 -11.42
C ILE A 197 -14.32 8.97 -12.40
N ARG A 198 -13.48 8.19 -13.08
CA ARG A 198 -12.56 8.70 -14.12
C ARG A 198 -13.31 9.27 -15.34
N GLN A 199 -14.51 8.79 -15.64
CA GLN A 199 -15.36 9.36 -16.70
C GLN A 199 -16.04 10.66 -16.25
N GLN A 200 -16.54 10.70 -15.01
CA GLN A 200 -17.23 11.87 -14.46
C GLN A 200 -16.29 13.06 -14.21
N ILE A 201 -15.09 12.80 -13.69
CA ILE A 201 -14.03 13.80 -13.47
C ILE A 201 -12.74 13.32 -14.15
N PRO A 202 -12.53 13.59 -15.44
CA PRO A 202 -11.43 13.01 -16.22
C PRO A 202 -10.09 13.74 -16.02
N ILE A 203 -9.61 13.82 -14.78
CA ILE A 203 -8.40 14.58 -14.42
C ILE A 203 -7.15 14.12 -15.18
N PHE A 204 -7.08 12.84 -15.55
CA PHE A 204 -5.95 12.30 -16.33
C PHE A 204 -5.86 12.89 -17.73
N ASN A 205 -6.99 13.19 -18.36
CA ASN A 205 -7.05 13.80 -19.70
C ASN A 205 -6.84 15.32 -19.65
N GLN A 206 -6.92 15.90 -18.46
CA GLN A 206 -6.80 17.34 -18.22
C GLN A 206 -5.41 17.75 -17.73
N LYS A 207 -4.48 16.79 -17.55
CA LYS A 207 -3.10 17.07 -17.19
C LYS A 207 -2.43 17.93 -18.27
N ARG A 208 -1.73 18.99 -17.85
CA ARG A 208 -0.97 19.87 -18.73
C ARG A 208 0.41 19.29 -19.01
N SER A 209 0.45 18.22 -19.81
CA SER A 209 1.69 17.53 -20.19
C SER A 209 2.65 18.40 -21.03
N ASP A 210 2.16 19.54 -21.54
CA ASP A 210 2.97 20.58 -22.15
C ASP A 210 3.77 21.42 -21.13
N LEU A 211 3.36 21.40 -19.85
CA LEU A 211 4.00 22.16 -18.77
C LEU A 211 4.76 21.28 -17.78
N TYR A 212 4.27 20.08 -17.48
CA TYR A 212 4.88 19.21 -16.49
C TYR A 212 4.71 17.72 -16.83
N ALA A 213 5.63 16.91 -16.28
CA ALA A 213 5.55 15.46 -16.30
C ALA A 213 5.96 14.89 -14.94
N VAL A 214 5.41 13.72 -14.61
CA VAL A 214 5.89 12.87 -13.52
C VAL A 214 6.62 11.71 -14.18
N GLU A 215 7.94 11.65 -14.04
CA GLU A 215 8.79 10.68 -14.74
C GLU A 215 9.33 9.61 -13.80
N ALA A 216 9.09 8.34 -14.15
CA ALA A 216 9.76 7.21 -13.54
C ALA A 216 11.10 6.95 -14.26
N LYS A 217 12.21 7.12 -13.54
CA LYS A 217 13.57 6.92 -14.11
C LYS A 217 13.97 5.46 -14.27
N LYS A 218 13.32 4.56 -13.53
CA LYS A 218 13.53 3.11 -13.60
C LYS A 218 12.19 2.42 -13.95
N PRO A 219 12.23 1.33 -14.73
CA PRO A 219 11.05 0.56 -15.07
C PRO A 219 10.33 0.01 -13.84
#